data_AF-A0A8T6ND23-F1
#
_entry.id   AF-A0A8T6ND23-F1
#
_cell.length_a   1.000
_cell.length_b   1.000
_cell.length_c   1.000
_cell.angle_alpha   90.00
_cell.angle_beta   90.00
_cell.angle_gamma   90.00
#
_symmetry.space_group_name_H-M   'P 1'
#
loop_
_entity.id
_entity.type
_entity.pdbx_description
1 polymer ?
#
loop_
_entity_poly.entity_id
_entity_poly.type
_entity_poly.pdbx_seq_one_letter_code
_entity_poly.pdbx_strand_id
1 'polypeptide(L)'
;MNKIVFDGKWTTGLEWKPTSWNELKYNQTVVQLRTAHQENFIYVMIDAVDDITISNDDRAVVCFDGKNNKGIIADSNDYCFAVSPNSDAVTYQGTTDTEQFKTISNPDEFVGISAQSDRNDRYSPISHVGYEFRIPIELLGRSDNYGFFVSVYDSSLQKFYSWPDLQLNQDFQKISPSKWGNIVSPDKTMPEFGVPIVILFAFMCIVVFFTKTRQNTWS
;
A
#
# COMPACT_ATOMS: atom_id res chain seq x y z
N MET A 1 12.37 -5.22 -1.52
CA MET A 1 11.45 -5.44 -0.39
C MET A 1 11.68 -6.77 0.32
N ASN A 2 12.29 -7.80 -0.29
CA ASN A 2 12.54 -9.14 0.34
C ASN A 2 13.43 -9.13 1.60
N LYS A 3 13.86 -7.96 2.07
CA LYS A 3 14.67 -7.75 3.28
C LYS A 3 13.97 -6.91 4.34
N ILE A 4 12.76 -6.43 4.07
CA ILE A 4 11.94 -5.75 5.07
C ILE A 4 11.42 -6.81 6.02
N VAL A 5 11.66 -6.56 7.29
CA VAL A 5 11.07 -7.34 8.38
C VAL A 5 9.82 -6.56 8.79
N PHE A 6 8.65 -7.18 8.66
CA PHE A 6 7.41 -6.56 9.14
C PHE A 6 7.31 -6.78 10.64
N ASP A 7 7.87 -5.85 11.41
CA ASP A 7 7.83 -5.83 12.87
C ASP A 7 7.31 -4.51 13.44
N GLY A 8 6.80 -3.61 12.58
CA GLY A 8 6.14 -2.36 12.96
C GLY A 8 7.11 -1.20 13.21
N LYS A 9 8.40 -1.35 12.87
CA LYS A 9 9.44 -0.36 13.13
C LYS A 9 10.61 -0.54 12.17
N TRP A 10 11.56 0.38 12.21
CA TRP A 10 12.85 0.16 11.55
C TRP A 10 13.62 -0.96 12.24
N THR A 11 13.71 -2.13 11.61
CA THR A 11 14.66 -3.18 11.97
C THR A 11 16.07 -2.82 11.51
N THR A 12 16.20 -2.25 10.31
CA THR A 12 17.48 -1.73 9.80
C THR A 12 17.29 -0.42 9.03
N GLY A 13 18.17 0.56 9.21
CA GLY A 13 18.09 1.85 8.51
C GLY A 13 18.15 1.80 6.97
N LEU A 14 18.36 0.62 6.37
CA LEU A 14 18.42 0.40 4.93
C LEU A 14 17.16 -0.26 4.34
N GLU A 15 16.29 -0.85 5.16
CA GLU A 15 15.23 -1.74 4.63
C GLU A 15 14.19 -0.98 3.80
N TRP A 16 13.80 0.21 4.24
CA TRP A 16 12.89 1.09 3.52
C TRP A 16 13.62 2.15 2.66
N LYS A 17 14.95 2.06 2.51
CA LYS A 17 15.71 3.01 1.68
C LYS A 17 15.30 3.05 0.19
N PRO A 18 14.93 1.93 -0.48
CA PRO A 18 14.59 1.96 -1.91
C PRO A 18 13.14 2.40 -2.20
N THR A 19 12.41 2.90 -1.19
CA THR A 19 11.01 3.31 -1.34
C THR A 19 10.90 4.80 -1.66
N SER A 20 9.73 5.21 -2.15
CA SER A 20 9.33 6.62 -2.15
C SER A 20 9.21 7.12 -0.71
N TRP A 21 9.47 8.40 -0.51
CA TRP A 21 9.45 9.04 0.81
C TRP A 21 8.77 10.40 0.72
N ASN A 22 7.83 10.64 1.62
CA ASN A 22 7.16 11.92 1.83
C ASN A 22 7.21 12.25 3.32
N GLU A 23 7.60 13.48 3.64
CA GLU A 23 7.52 14.01 4.99
C GLU A 23 6.24 14.85 5.11
N LEU A 24 5.33 14.44 5.99
CA LEU A 24 4.07 15.10 6.24
C LEU A 24 4.21 15.94 7.51
N LYS A 25 4.31 17.27 7.33
CA LYS A 25 4.48 18.22 8.44
C LYS A 25 3.14 18.81 8.83
N TYR A 26 2.78 18.63 10.10
CA TYR A 26 1.64 19.28 10.74
C TYR A 26 2.14 20.17 11.88
N ASN A 27 1.28 21.00 12.46
CA ASN A 27 1.69 21.98 13.47
C ASN A 27 2.34 21.37 14.73
N GLN A 28 2.04 20.10 15.03
CA GLN A 28 2.44 19.43 16.29
C GLN A 28 3.09 18.07 16.07
N THR A 29 3.13 17.58 14.83
CA THR A 29 3.70 16.26 14.52
C THR A 29 4.27 16.21 13.12
N VAL A 30 5.26 15.37 12.94
CA VAL A 30 5.82 14.95 11.67
C VAL A 30 5.53 13.47 11.47
N VAL A 31 4.87 13.15 10.36
CA VAL A 31 4.65 11.77 9.94
C VAL A 31 5.53 11.48 8.73
N GLN A 32 6.37 10.45 8.82
CA GLN A 32 7.20 9.99 7.72
C GLN A 32 6.44 8.89 6.98
N LEU A 33 6.09 9.16 5.72
CA LEU A 33 5.38 8.22 4.87
C LEU A 33 6.36 7.61 3.85
N ARG A 34 6.46 6.29 3.85
CA ARG A 34 7.20 5.54 2.83
C ARG A 34 6.27 4.60 2.08
N THR A 35 6.41 4.58 0.76
CA THR A 35 5.58 3.73 -0.10
C THR A 35 6.42 3.05 -1.17
N ALA A 36 6.10 1.81 -1.48
CA ALA A 36 6.73 1.06 -2.55
C ALA A 36 5.79 0.03 -3.14
N HIS A 37 6.08 -0.34 -4.38
CA HIS A 37 5.44 -1.45 -5.08
C HIS A 37 6.54 -2.45 -5.47
N GLN A 38 6.37 -3.70 -5.07
CA GLN A 38 7.14 -4.81 -5.64
C GLN A 38 6.24 -6.03 -5.82
N GLU A 39 6.35 -6.67 -6.99
CA GLU A 39 5.63 -7.89 -7.33
C GLU A 39 4.12 -7.73 -7.13
N ASN A 40 3.53 -8.48 -6.20
CA ASN A 40 2.09 -8.54 -5.95
C ASN A 40 1.66 -7.69 -4.75
N PHE A 41 2.55 -6.82 -4.23
CA PHE A 41 2.30 -6.08 -3.00
C PHE A 41 2.60 -4.60 -3.12
N ILE A 42 1.74 -3.81 -2.49
CA ILE A 42 2.03 -2.43 -2.10
C ILE A 42 2.47 -2.45 -0.63
N TYR A 43 3.53 -1.70 -0.37
CA TYR A 43 4.13 -1.58 0.94
C TYR A 43 4.01 -0.15 1.41
N VAL A 44 3.56 0.03 2.65
CA VAL A 44 3.41 1.35 3.26
C VAL A 44 4.02 1.29 4.66
N MET A 45 4.90 2.24 4.95
CA MET A 45 5.38 2.50 6.30
C MET A 45 4.96 3.91 6.70
N ILE A 46 4.46 4.04 7.91
CA ILE A 46 4.04 5.29 8.52
C ILE A 46 4.77 5.42 9.85
N ASP A 47 5.57 6.46 9.98
CA ASP A 47 6.37 6.73 11.18
C ASP A 47 5.86 8.01 11.84
N ALA A 48 5.21 7.89 13.01
CA ALA A 48 4.64 9.04 13.72
C ALA A 48 5.68 9.61 14.70
N VAL A 49 6.69 10.30 14.17
CA VAL A 49 7.95 10.61 14.86
C VAL A 49 7.79 11.43 16.15
N ASP A 50 6.82 12.34 16.18
CA ASP A 50 6.57 13.19 17.34
C ASP A 50 5.51 12.62 18.30
N ASP A 51 4.86 11.51 17.94
CA ASP A 51 3.94 10.79 18.84
C ASP A 51 4.72 9.89 19.80
N ILE A 52 5.20 10.52 20.88
CA ILE A 52 5.98 9.87 21.93
C ILE A 52 5.11 9.24 23.02
N THR A 53 3.77 9.35 22.92
CA THR A 53 2.82 8.88 23.95
C THR A 53 2.01 7.71 23.41
N ILE A 54 2.66 6.55 23.34
CA ILE A 54 2.07 5.36 22.72
C ILE A 54 0.88 4.85 23.54
N SER A 55 -0.26 4.76 22.89
CA SER A 55 -1.53 4.29 23.41
C SER A 55 -2.09 3.17 22.53
N ASN A 56 -2.82 2.24 23.13
CA ASN A 56 -3.51 1.19 22.36
C ASN A 56 -4.63 1.76 21.47
N ASP A 57 -5.07 2.99 21.73
CA ASP A 57 -6.08 3.68 20.94
C ASP A 57 -5.48 4.43 19.74
N ASP A 58 -4.14 4.55 19.65
CA ASP A 58 -3.49 5.10 18.47
C ASP A 58 -3.72 4.18 17.28
N ARG A 59 -3.80 4.74 16.08
CA ARG A 59 -4.14 3.95 14.90
C ARG A 59 -3.62 4.57 13.63
N ALA A 60 -3.06 3.74 12.76
CA ALA A 60 -2.83 4.12 11.37
C ALA A 60 -3.85 3.45 10.45
N VAL A 61 -4.28 4.18 9.43
CA VAL A 61 -5.17 3.70 8.39
C VAL A 61 -4.61 4.04 7.02
N VAL A 62 -4.61 3.07 6.12
CA VAL A 62 -4.24 3.24 4.71
C VAL A 62 -5.42 2.85 3.86
N CYS A 63 -5.88 3.74 2.97
CA CYS A 63 -6.99 3.50 2.07
C CYS A 63 -6.59 3.61 0.60
N PHE A 64 -7.21 2.77 -0.22
CA PHE A 64 -7.04 2.70 -1.66
C PHE A 64 -8.39 2.72 -2.38
N ASP A 65 -8.51 3.58 -3.39
CA ASP A 65 -9.56 3.48 -4.42
C ASP A 65 -8.94 2.73 -5.59
N GLY A 66 -9.29 1.45 -5.69
CA GLY A 66 -8.70 0.48 -6.62
C GLY A 66 -8.85 0.88 -8.08
N LYS A 67 -9.99 1.47 -8.44
CA LYS A 67 -10.29 1.94 -9.82
C LYS A 67 -9.95 3.41 -10.04
N ASN A 68 -9.55 4.10 -8.98
CA ASN A 68 -9.37 5.54 -8.94
C ASN A 68 -10.56 6.30 -9.54
N ASN A 69 -11.78 5.83 -9.27
CA ASN A 69 -13.00 6.41 -9.83
C ASN A 69 -13.44 7.69 -9.10
N LYS A 70 -12.82 7.99 -7.94
CA LYS A 70 -13.07 9.18 -7.11
C LYS A 70 -14.53 9.30 -6.69
N GLY A 71 -15.15 8.16 -6.36
CA GLY A 71 -16.53 8.10 -5.88
C GLY A 71 -16.79 9.02 -4.67
N ILE A 72 -17.97 9.62 -4.61
CA ILE A 72 -18.37 10.40 -3.42
C ILE A 72 -18.64 9.45 -2.23
N ILE A 73 -19.20 8.28 -2.53
CA ILE A 73 -19.47 7.21 -1.57
C ILE A 73 -18.53 6.06 -1.92
N ALA A 74 -17.95 5.42 -0.90
CA ALA A 74 -17.10 4.28 -1.11
C ALA A 74 -17.87 3.09 -1.70
N ASP A 75 -17.23 2.36 -2.61
CA ASP A 75 -17.79 1.19 -3.28
C ASP A 75 -16.93 -0.06 -3.06
N SER A 76 -17.29 -1.17 -3.70
CA SER A 76 -16.62 -2.46 -3.51
C SER A 76 -15.15 -2.50 -3.97
N ASN A 77 -14.66 -1.46 -4.65
CA ASN A 77 -13.27 -1.31 -5.08
C ASN A 77 -12.46 -0.39 -4.15
N ASP A 78 -13.11 0.18 -3.13
CA ASP A 78 -12.45 0.98 -2.10
C ASP A 78 -12.12 0.11 -0.89
N TYR A 79 -10.87 0.15 -0.45
CA TYR A 79 -10.39 -0.66 0.67
C TYR A 79 -9.62 0.21 1.66
N CYS A 80 -9.79 -0.06 2.95
CA CYS A 80 -9.00 0.55 4.01
C CYS A 80 -8.41 -0.51 4.93
N PHE A 81 -7.16 -0.32 5.34
CA PHE A 81 -6.41 -1.22 6.20
C PHE A 81 -6.00 -0.45 7.44
N ALA A 82 -6.37 -0.95 8.62
CA ALA A 82 -6.08 -0.29 9.88
C ALA A 82 -5.28 -1.20 10.80
N VAL A 83 -4.40 -0.61 11.60
CA VAL A 83 -3.72 -1.31 12.70
C VAL A 83 -3.47 -0.33 13.85
N SER A 84 -3.59 -0.85 15.06
CA SER A 84 -3.34 -0.15 16.34
C SER A 84 -2.26 -0.90 17.13
N PRO A 85 -1.56 -0.24 18.07
CA PRO A 85 -0.66 -0.93 18.99
C PRO A 85 -1.35 -2.09 19.71
N ASN A 86 -0.65 -3.23 19.78
CA ASN A 86 -1.11 -4.44 20.49
C ASN A 86 -2.45 -5.03 19.98
N SER A 87 -2.83 -4.74 18.74
CA SER A 87 -4.08 -5.19 18.12
C SER A 87 -3.84 -5.83 16.77
N ASP A 88 -4.71 -6.76 16.39
CA ASP A 88 -4.71 -7.32 15.04
C ASP A 88 -5.12 -6.26 14.02
N ALA A 89 -4.52 -6.32 12.83
CA ALA A 89 -4.92 -5.45 11.73
C ALA A 89 -6.33 -5.80 11.23
N VAL A 90 -7.04 -4.79 10.73
CA VAL A 90 -8.43 -4.90 10.26
C VAL A 90 -8.53 -4.38 8.83
N THR A 91 -9.21 -5.14 7.98
CA THR A 91 -9.52 -4.74 6.61
C THR A 91 -10.98 -4.32 6.49
N TYR A 92 -11.20 -3.18 5.85
CA TYR A 92 -12.50 -2.63 5.51
C TYR A 92 -12.68 -2.57 3.99
N GLN A 93 -13.89 -2.87 3.53
CA GLN A 93 -14.29 -2.71 2.13
C GLN A 93 -15.42 -1.70 2.05
N GLY A 94 -15.36 -0.83 1.05
CA GLY A 94 -16.40 0.14 0.76
C GLY A 94 -17.73 -0.52 0.43
N THR A 95 -18.81 0.17 0.79
CA THR A 95 -20.18 -0.20 0.51
C THR A 95 -20.97 1.06 0.22
N THR A 96 -21.92 0.94 -0.72
CA THR A 96 -22.86 2.02 -1.06
C THR A 96 -23.91 2.28 0.02
N ASP A 97 -23.87 1.54 1.13
CA ASP A 97 -24.79 1.67 2.26
C ASP A 97 -24.42 2.87 3.17
N THR A 98 -25.26 3.13 4.18
CA THR A 98 -25.12 4.28 5.10
C THR A 98 -23.82 4.28 5.91
N GLU A 99 -23.21 3.12 6.13
CA GLU A 99 -21.98 2.98 6.92
C GLU A 99 -20.70 3.21 6.10
N GLN A 100 -20.80 3.35 4.77
CA GLN A 100 -19.73 3.53 3.77
C GLN A 100 -18.65 2.44 3.73
N PHE A 101 -18.33 1.79 4.83
CA PHE A 101 -17.36 0.71 4.93
C PHE A 101 -17.89 -0.42 5.83
N LYS A 102 -17.64 -1.66 5.43
CA LYS A 102 -17.87 -2.85 6.24
C LYS A 102 -16.56 -3.55 6.53
N THR A 103 -16.44 -4.16 7.71
CA THR A 103 -15.31 -5.03 8.01
C THR A 103 -15.40 -6.31 7.21
N ILE A 104 -14.28 -6.74 6.62
CA ILE A 104 -14.16 -8.04 5.93
C ILE A 104 -13.04 -8.86 6.57
N SER A 105 -12.97 -10.15 6.23
CA SER A 105 -11.80 -10.95 6.59
C SER A 105 -10.56 -10.36 5.93
N ASN A 106 -9.46 -10.32 6.67
CA ASN A 106 -8.17 -9.92 6.12
C ASN A 106 -7.82 -10.83 4.93
N PRO A 107 -7.38 -10.28 3.79
CA PRO A 107 -7.02 -11.09 2.64
C PRO A 107 -5.76 -11.90 2.95
N ASP A 108 -5.59 -13.01 2.24
CA ASP A 108 -4.38 -13.82 2.35
C ASP A 108 -3.13 -12.95 2.10
N GLU A 109 -2.08 -13.22 2.87
CA GLU A 109 -0.79 -12.52 2.79
C GLU A 109 -0.79 -11.04 3.18
N PHE A 110 -1.92 -10.45 3.57
CA PHE A 110 -1.92 -9.11 4.18
C PHE A 110 -1.20 -9.11 5.52
N VAL A 111 -0.40 -8.07 5.72
CA VAL A 111 0.24 -7.77 6.99
C VAL A 111 -0.05 -6.32 7.32
N GLY A 112 -0.61 -6.08 8.50
CA GLY A 112 -0.61 -4.79 9.15
C GLY A 112 -0.03 -4.98 10.55
N ILE A 113 1.01 -4.24 10.89
CA ILE A 113 1.69 -4.36 12.18
C ILE A 113 2.11 -2.99 12.68
N SER A 114 2.14 -2.84 14.00
CA SER A 114 2.57 -1.64 14.69
C SER A 114 3.59 -2.02 15.76
N ALA A 115 4.56 -1.14 16.00
CA ALA A 115 5.47 -1.30 17.11
C ALA A 115 6.01 0.03 17.59
N GLN A 116 6.53 -0.01 18.82
CA GLN A 116 7.33 1.06 19.37
C GLN A 116 8.71 1.08 18.71
N SER A 117 9.12 2.24 18.20
CA SER A 117 10.41 2.47 17.59
C SER A 117 11.54 2.37 18.62
N ASP A 118 12.74 2.03 18.13
CA ASP A 118 13.93 1.85 18.94
C ASP A 118 15.14 2.57 18.34
N ARG A 119 16.35 2.27 18.83
CA ARG A 119 17.60 2.90 18.37
C ARG A 119 17.91 2.74 16.88
N ASN A 120 17.27 1.80 16.20
CA ASN A 120 17.42 1.59 14.76
C ASN A 120 16.56 2.54 13.94
N ASP A 121 15.65 3.28 14.60
CA ASP A 121 14.83 4.29 13.97
C ASP A 121 15.69 5.30 13.20
N ARG A 122 15.24 5.61 11.99
CA ARG A 122 15.99 6.45 11.07
C ARG A 122 15.84 7.94 11.38
N TYR A 123 14.72 8.33 11.95
CA TYR A 123 14.28 9.73 12.00
C TYR A 123 14.41 10.34 13.39
N SER A 124 14.25 9.55 14.45
CA SER A 124 14.37 10.02 15.82
C SER A 124 14.91 8.93 16.76
N PRO A 125 15.83 9.27 17.67
CA PRO A 125 16.24 8.37 18.74
C PRO A 125 15.21 8.30 19.88
N ILE A 126 14.19 9.16 19.87
CA ILE A 126 13.12 9.18 20.87
C ILE A 126 12.07 8.16 20.42
N SER A 127 11.68 7.29 21.34
CA SER A 127 10.73 6.23 21.06
C SER A 127 9.34 6.78 20.75
N HIS A 128 8.74 6.28 19.67
CA HIS A 128 7.44 6.67 19.11
C HIS A 128 6.81 5.47 18.40
N VAL A 129 5.58 5.60 17.90
CA VAL A 129 4.89 4.49 17.21
C VAL A 129 5.16 4.49 15.70
N GLY A 130 5.52 3.32 15.19
CA GLY A 130 5.62 3.02 13.76
C GLY A 130 4.55 2.02 13.32
N TYR A 131 4.21 2.07 12.04
CA TYR A 131 3.22 1.20 11.42
C TYR A 131 3.71 0.72 10.05
N GLU A 132 3.51 -0.56 9.75
CA GLU A 132 3.92 -1.17 8.50
C GLU A 132 2.79 -2.01 7.90
N PHE A 133 2.64 -1.89 6.58
CA PHE A 133 1.62 -2.58 5.81
C PHE A 133 2.25 -3.28 4.60
N ARG A 134 1.84 -4.53 4.38
CA ARG A 134 2.02 -5.28 3.13
C ARG A 134 0.63 -5.63 2.60
N ILE A 135 0.23 -5.01 1.50
CA ILE A 135 -1.12 -5.07 0.96
C ILE A 135 -1.11 -5.82 -0.38
N PRO A 136 -1.84 -6.94 -0.51
CA PRO A 136 -1.96 -7.66 -1.77
C PRO A 136 -2.65 -6.81 -2.85
N ILE A 137 -2.02 -6.66 -4.01
CA ILE A 137 -2.53 -5.85 -5.12
C ILE A 137 -3.75 -6.50 -5.79
N GLU A 138 -3.81 -7.82 -5.81
CA GLU A 138 -4.96 -8.55 -6.38
C GLU A 138 -6.28 -8.14 -5.73
N LEU A 139 -6.26 -7.77 -4.44
CA LEU A 139 -7.45 -7.25 -3.75
C LEU A 139 -7.89 -5.89 -4.30
N LEU A 140 -6.94 -5.02 -4.64
CA LEU A 140 -7.20 -3.66 -5.14
C LEU A 140 -7.55 -3.65 -6.63
N GLY A 141 -7.22 -4.73 -7.35
CA GLY A 141 -7.13 -4.74 -8.80
C GLY A 141 -5.82 -4.10 -9.26
N ARG A 142 -5.13 -4.75 -10.20
CA ARG A 142 -3.88 -4.20 -10.76
C ARG A 142 -4.16 -2.91 -11.52
N SER A 143 -3.44 -1.86 -11.15
CA SER A 143 -3.50 -0.53 -11.77
C SER A 143 -2.15 0.14 -11.66
N ASP A 144 -1.85 1.05 -12.58
CA ASP A 144 -0.69 1.93 -12.49
C ASP A 144 -0.93 3.15 -11.58
N ASN A 145 -2.19 3.38 -11.21
CA ASN A 145 -2.63 4.54 -10.45
C ASN A 145 -3.83 4.18 -9.56
N TYR A 146 -3.70 4.50 -8.27
CA TYR A 146 -4.73 4.29 -7.27
C TYR A 146 -5.11 5.61 -6.62
N GLY A 147 -6.38 5.74 -6.23
CA GLY A 147 -6.70 6.75 -5.23
C GLY A 147 -6.09 6.34 -3.89
N PHE A 148 -5.49 7.27 -3.17
CA PHE A 148 -4.70 6.95 -1.98
C PHE A 148 -4.97 7.94 -0.86
N PHE A 149 -5.20 7.40 0.33
CA PHE A 149 -5.38 8.16 1.55
C PHE A 149 -4.69 7.45 2.71
N VAL A 150 -4.10 8.23 3.61
CA VAL A 150 -3.53 7.72 4.84
C VAL A 150 -3.94 8.62 5.99
N SER A 151 -4.19 8.03 7.16
CA SER A 151 -4.36 8.76 8.40
C SER A 151 -3.66 8.10 9.58
N VAL A 152 -3.26 8.93 10.53
CA VAL A 152 -2.76 8.53 11.85
C VAL A 152 -3.62 9.23 12.88
N TYR A 153 -4.12 8.48 13.85
CA TYR A 153 -4.80 8.99 15.02
C TYR A 153 -3.86 8.94 16.21
N ASP A 154 -3.57 10.10 16.80
CA ASP A 154 -2.89 10.25 18.07
C ASP A 154 -3.97 10.46 19.14
N SER A 155 -4.15 9.44 19.97
CA SER A 155 -5.19 9.42 21.01
C SER A 155 -4.84 10.34 22.18
N SER A 156 -3.55 10.61 22.42
CA SER A 156 -3.08 11.51 23.47
C SER A 156 -3.45 12.97 23.18
N LEU A 157 -3.38 13.36 21.90
CA LEU A 157 -3.79 14.68 21.42
C LEU A 157 -5.24 14.71 20.91
N GLN A 158 -5.88 13.55 20.78
CA GLN A 158 -7.19 13.35 20.15
C GLN A 158 -7.27 13.96 18.75
N LYS A 159 -6.22 13.74 17.94
CA LYS A 159 -6.08 14.35 16.62
C LYS A 159 -5.81 13.33 15.53
N PHE A 160 -6.34 13.64 14.35
CA PHE A 160 -6.06 12.91 13.13
C PHE A 160 -5.13 13.73 12.24
N TYR A 161 -4.11 13.05 11.74
CA TYR A 161 -3.17 13.56 10.75
C TYR A 161 -3.36 12.76 9.47
N SER A 162 -3.42 13.40 8.31
CA SER A 162 -3.76 12.69 7.06
C SER A 162 -3.07 13.23 5.83
N TRP A 163 -2.90 12.36 4.84
CA TRP A 163 -2.55 12.73 3.49
C TRP A 163 -3.60 12.19 2.50
N PRO A 164 -4.16 13.04 1.62
CA PRO A 164 -4.06 14.51 1.62
C PRO A 164 -4.50 15.12 2.96
N ASP A 165 -4.06 16.35 3.27
CA ASP A 165 -4.45 17.01 4.51
C ASP A 165 -5.93 17.45 4.44
N LEU A 166 -6.80 16.67 5.06
CA LEU A 166 -8.24 16.85 5.03
C LEU A 166 -8.81 17.47 6.33
N GLN A 167 -7.97 17.89 7.29
CA GLN A 167 -8.39 18.43 8.58
C GLN A 167 -9.53 17.60 9.23
N LEU A 168 -9.20 16.36 9.54
CA LEU A 168 -10.17 15.37 9.96
C LEU A 168 -10.65 15.65 11.39
N ASN A 169 -11.97 15.76 11.55
CA ASN A 169 -12.63 15.91 12.86
C ASN A 169 -13.29 14.60 13.32
N GLN A 170 -13.18 13.55 12.51
CA GLN A 170 -13.87 12.28 12.67
C GLN A 170 -13.10 11.17 11.95
N ASP A 171 -13.51 9.93 12.20
CA ASP A 171 -12.89 8.73 11.67
C ASP A 171 -12.93 8.66 10.12
N PHE A 172 -11.97 7.92 9.53
CA PHE A 172 -11.77 7.70 8.10
C PHE A 172 -13.02 7.16 7.38
N GLN A 173 -13.87 6.42 8.10
CA GLN A 173 -15.06 5.77 7.52
C GLN A 173 -16.06 6.77 6.91
N LYS A 174 -15.95 8.05 7.25
CA LYS A 174 -16.79 9.12 6.68
C LYS A 174 -16.07 9.95 5.61
N ILE A 175 -14.85 9.55 5.23
CA ILE A 175 -14.02 10.28 4.29
C ILE A 175 -14.21 9.72 2.89
N SER A 176 -14.83 10.56 2.06
CA SER A 176 -15.13 10.27 0.68
C SER A 176 -13.88 9.98 -0.17
N PRO A 177 -13.87 8.89 -0.98
CA PRO A 177 -12.80 8.60 -1.95
C PRO A 177 -12.51 9.73 -2.93
N SER A 178 -13.52 10.56 -3.25
CA SER A 178 -13.38 11.76 -4.08
C SER A 178 -12.32 12.76 -3.57
N LYS A 179 -11.99 12.72 -2.27
CA LYS A 179 -10.99 13.59 -1.63
C LYS A 179 -9.61 12.95 -1.53
N TRP A 180 -9.49 11.66 -1.87
CA TRP A 180 -8.23 10.94 -1.76
C TRP A 180 -7.25 11.41 -2.85
N GLY A 181 -5.96 11.39 -2.51
CA GLY A 181 -4.88 11.73 -3.43
C GLY A 181 -4.68 10.64 -4.48
N ASN A 182 -3.60 10.70 -5.23
CA ASN A 182 -3.20 9.65 -6.17
C ASN A 182 -1.84 9.09 -5.79
N ILE A 183 -1.67 7.78 -5.87
CA ILE A 183 -0.37 7.13 -5.81
C ILE A 183 -0.12 6.40 -7.14
N VAL A 184 1.04 6.65 -7.73
CA VAL A 184 1.50 5.94 -8.92
C VAL A 184 2.25 4.70 -8.46
N SER A 185 1.74 3.54 -8.84
CA SER A 185 2.32 2.24 -8.54
C SER A 185 2.71 1.64 -9.88
N PRO A 186 3.98 1.75 -10.34
CA PRO A 186 4.35 1.29 -11.66
C PRO A 186 4.28 -0.24 -11.71
N ASP A 187 3.08 -0.78 -11.93
CA ASP A 187 2.88 -2.17 -12.31
C ASP A 187 3.40 -2.32 -13.75
N LYS A 188 4.72 -2.51 -13.84
CA LYS A 188 5.36 -3.00 -15.05
C LYS A 188 5.32 -4.52 -15.03
N THR A 189 4.16 -5.12 -14.78
CA THR A 189 3.91 -6.46 -15.30
C THR A 189 4.23 -6.38 -16.78
N MET A 190 5.36 -6.99 -17.13
CA MET A 190 5.81 -7.11 -18.50
C MET A 190 4.58 -7.58 -19.29
N PRO A 191 4.14 -6.87 -20.35
CA PRO A 191 2.90 -7.23 -21.02
C PRO A 191 2.95 -8.73 -21.29
N GLU A 192 1.93 -9.46 -20.82
CA GLU A 192 1.70 -10.82 -21.29
C GLU A 192 1.82 -10.73 -22.81
N PHE A 193 2.79 -11.47 -23.37
CA PHE A 193 3.17 -11.32 -24.76
C PHE A 193 1.90 -11.30 -25.59
N GLY A 194 1.53 -10.12 -26.11
CA GLY A 194 0.28 -9.99 -26.84
C GLY A 194 0.24 -11.05 -27.93
N VAL A 195 -0.95 -11.50 -28.31
CA VAL A 195 -1.17 -12.47 -29.41
C VAL A 195 -0.19 -12.29 -30.60
N PRO A 196 0.19 -11.07 -31.03
CA PRO A 196 1.22 -10.88 -32.06
C PRO A 196 2.58 -11.50 -31.77
N ILE A 197 3.09 -11.47 -30.54
CA ILE A 197 4.39 -12.03 -30.17
C ILE A 197 4.35 -13.56 -30.11
N VAL A 198 3.23 -14.14 -29.64
CA VAL A 198 2.99 -15.59 -29.69
C VAL A 198 2.95 -16.08 -31.14
N ILE A 199 2.28 -15.34 -32.03
CA ILE A 199 2.25 -15.63 -33.47
C ILE A 199 3.66 -15.54 -34.07
N LEU A 200 4.47 -14.56 -33.67
CA LEU A 200 5.82 -14.37 -34.19
C LEU A 200 6.76 -15.52 -33.78
N PHE A 201 6.66 -15.99 -32.52
CA PHE A 201 7.37 -17.18 -32.06
C PHE A 201 6.91 -18.44 -32.79
N ALA A 202 5.61 -18.62 -33.01
CA ALA A 202 5.08 -19.75 -33.76
C ALA A 202 5.58 -19.75 -35.22
N PHE A 203 5.60 -18.59 -35.88
CA PHE A 203 6.15 -18.44 -37.23
C PHE A 203 7.65 -18.74 -37.29
N MET A 204 8.45 -18.28 -36.32
CA MET A 204 9.87 -18.63 -36.25
C MET A 204 10.08 -20.14 -36.14
N CYS A 205 9.33 -20.82 -35.28
CA CYS A 205 9.40 -22.27 -35.12
C CYS A 205 9.04 -23.00 -36.42
N ILE A 206 8.01 -22.54 -37.14
CA ILE A 206 7.61 -23.09 -38.44
C ILE A 206 8.72 -22.91 -39.47
N VAL A 207 9.31 -21.71 -39.58
CA VAL A 207 10.40 -21.44 -40.53
C VAL A 207 11.61 -22.33 -40.24
N VAL A 208 12.02 -22.46 -38.97
CA VAL A 208 13.13 -23.33 -38.57
C VAL A 208 12.84 -24.79 -38.92
N PHE A 209 11.62 -25.27 -38.66
CA PHE A 209 11.20 -26.63 -39.01
C PHE A 209 11.28 -26.90 -40.52
N PHE A 210 10.76 -25.99 -41.35
CA PHE A 210 10.82 -26.11 -42.81
C PHE A 210 12.25 -25.99 -43.36
N THR A 211 13.09 -25.15 -42.74
CA THR A 211 14.48 -25.00 -43.17
C THR A 211 15.28 -26.28 -42.89
N LYS A 212 15.04 -26.93 -41.74
CA LYS A 212 15.72 -28.17 -41.34
C LYS A 212 15.26 -29.38 -42.14
N THR A 213 13.95 -29.51 -42.41
CA THR A 213 13.41 -30.59 -43.25
C THR A 213 13.86 -30.47 -44.70
N ARG A 214 14.03 -29.25 -45.21
CA ARG A 214 14.56 -29.01 -46.56
C ARG A 214 16.05 -29.29 -46.68
N GLN A 215 16.84 -29.22 -45.61
CA GLN A 215 18.25 -29.65 -45.64
C GLN A 215 18.41 -31.17 -45.64
N ASN A 216 17.50 -31.91 -44.99
CA ASN A 216 17.55 -33.37 -44.91
C ASN A 216 17.03 -34.09 -46.16
N THR A 217 16.33 -33.41 -47.07
CA THR A 217 15.83 -34.00 -48.33
C THR A 217 16.82 -33.88 -49.50
N TRP A 218 17.95 -33.19 -49.31
CA TRP A 218 19.00 -32.98 -50.31
C TRP A 218 20.35 -33.60 -49.90
N SER A 219 20.33 -34.54 -48.95
CA SER A 219 21.44 -35.41 -48.55
C SER A 219 21.10 -36.86 -48.86
#